data_AF-A0A0D2J951-F1
#
_entry.id   AF-A0A0D2J951-F1
#
_cell.length_a   1.000
_cell.length_b   1.000
_cell.length_c   1.000
_cell.angle_alpha   90.00
_cell.angle_beta   90.00
_cell.angle_gamma   90.00
#
_symmetry.space_group_name_H-M   'P 1'
#
loop_
_entity.id
_entity.type
_entity.pdbx_description
1 polymer ?
#
loop_
_entity_poly.entity_id
_entity_poly.type
_entity_poly.pdbx_seq_one_letter_code
_entity_poly.pdbx_strand_id
1 'polypeptide(L)'
;MQALRKELKNITLRLCGIAVSNRRIPPGLSTAFLGVVVRGECFEQREEQNALLGILDELEGAHGWPVAGPRDKLKQSWDWL
;
A
#
# COMPACT_ATOMS: atom_id res chain seq x y z
N MET A 1 7.50 13.16 -16.55
CA MET A 1 7.33 12.71 -15.14
C MET A 1 5.98 12.05 -14.86
N GLN A 2 4.85 12.53 -15.40
CA GLN A 2 3.51 12.00 -15.08
C GLN A 2 3.27 10.55 -15.56
N ALA A 3 3.84 10.16 -16.70
CA ALA A 3 3.76 8.79 -17.21
C ALA A 3 4.37 7.76 -16.25
N LEU A 4 5.57 8.05 -15.72
CA LEU A 4 6.25 7.20 -14.73
C LEU A 4 5.41 7.07 -13.45
N ARG A 5 4.85 8.18 -12.95
CA ARG A 5 4.01 8.18 -11.75
C ARG A 5 2.78 7.27 -11.93
N LYS A 6 2.13 7.33 -13.10
CA LYS A 6 1.02 6.43 -13.48
C LYS A 6 1.45 4.97 -13.55
N GLU A 7 2.62 4.68 -14.13
CA GLU A 7 3.17 3.33 -14.21
C GLU A 7 3.43 2.75 -12.81
N LEU A 8 4.03 3.55 -11.92
CA LEU A 8 4.28 3.15 -10.53
C LEU A 8 2.98 2.86 -9.78
N LYS A 9 1.94 3.71 -9.93
CA LYS A 9 0.59 3.41 -9.38
C LYS A 9 0.07 2.07 -9.89
N ASN A 10 0.16 1.82 -11.20
CA ASN A 10 -0.32 0.58 -11.81
C ASN A 10 0.41 -0.65 -11.27
N ILE A 11 1.73 -0.56 -11.06
CA ILE A 11 2.52 -1.65 -10.48
C ILE A 11 2.06 -1.91 -9.04
N THR A 12 1.94 -0.87 -8.21
CA THR A 12 1.47 -1.01 -6.83
C THR A 12 0.07 -1.63 -6.77
N LEU A 13 -0.86 -1.19 -7.63
CA LEU A 13 -2.21 -1.75 -7.72
C LEU A 13 -2.20 -3.22 -8.15
N ARG A 14 -1.33 -3.62 -9.07
CA ARG A 14 -1.18 -5.04 -9.47
C ARG A 14 -0.69 -5.90 -8.31
N LEU A 15 0.29 -5.42 -7.55
CA LEU A 15 0.76 -6.13 -6.34
C LEU A 15 -0.37 -6.29 -5.32
N CYS A 16 -1.14 -5.23 -5.07
CA CYS A 16 -2.30 -5.29 -4.18
C CYS A 16 -3.36 -6.27 -4.71
N GLY A 17 -3.66 -6.25 -6.01
CA GLY A 17 -4.61 -7.17 -6.64
C GLY A 17 -4.19 -8.65 -6.50
N ILE A 18 -2.90 -8.95 -6.68
CA ILE A 18 -2.34 -10.29 -6.46
C ILE A 18 -2.52 -10.72 -5.01
N ALA A 19 -2.18 -9.85 -4.05
CA ALA A 19 -2.31 -10.12 -2.62
C ALA A 19 -3.78 -10.38 -2.22
N VAL A 20 -4.69 -9.50 -2.62
CA VAL A 20 -6.13 -9.60 -2.32
C VAL A 20 -6.76 -10.84 -2.97
N SER A 21 -6.29 -11.25 -4.14
CA SER A 21 -6.75 -12.48 -4.80
C SER A 21 -6.21 -13.74 -4.11
N ASN A 22 -5.13 -13.63 -3.33
CA ASN A 22 -4.41 -14.74 -2.72
C ASN A 22 -4.16 -14.52 -1.22
N ARG A 23 -5.14 -14.00 -0.46
CA ARG A 23 -4.98 -13.58 0.95
C ARG A 23 -4.40 -14.65 1.89
N ARG A 24 -4.58 -15.93 1.58
CA ARG A 24 -4.03 -17.04 2.39
C ARG A 24 -2.54 -17.29 2.16
N ILE A 25 -1.89 -16.54 1.27
CA ILE A 25 -0.48 -16.67 0.89
C ILE A 25 0.27 -15.44 1.41
N PRO A 26 0.92 -15.50 2.60
CA PRO A 26 1.50 -14.34 3.27
C PRO A 26 2.51 -13.53 2.42
N PRO A 27 3.37 -14.15 1.57
CA PRO A 27 4.29 -13.39 0.72
C PRO A 27 3.64 -12.39 -0.23
N GLY A 28 2.40 -12.65 -0.69
CA GLY A 28 1.69 -11.72 -1.55
C GLY A 28 1.38 -10.41 -0.82
N LEU A 29 0.90 -10.50 0.42
CA LEU A 29 0.53 -9.35 1.22
C LEU A 29 1.75 -8.53 1.67
N SER A 30 2.85 -9.18 2.07
CA SER A 30 4.09 -8.47 2.41
C SER A 30 4.73 -7.79 1.19
N THR A 31 4.62 -8.38 0.00
CA THR A 31 5.09 -7.75 -1.26
C THR A 31 4.23 -6.55 -1.64
N ALA A 32 2.91 -6.65 -1.51
CA ALA A 32 1.99 -5.53 -1.74
C ALA A 32 2.28 -4.38 -0.76
N PHE A 33 2.44 -4.69 0.53
CA PHE A 33 2.86 -3.75 1.55
C PHE A 33 4.14 -3.00 1.16
N LEU A 34 5.19 -3.70 0.72
CA LEU A 34 6.43 -3.05 0.30
C LEU A 34 6.21 -2.09 -0.88
N GLY A 35 5.42 -2.51 -1.87
CA GLY A 35 5.04 -1.65 -3.00
C GLY A 35 4.26 -0.40 -2.58
N VAL A 36 3.39 -0.54 -1.57
CA VAL A 36 2.65 0.59 -0.98
C VAL A 36 3.58 1.52 -0.22
N VAL A 37 4.49 1.00 0.60
CA VAL A 37 5.41 1.86 1.38
C VAL A 37 6.38 2.62 0.47
N VAL A 38 6.87 1.99 -0.60
CA VAL A 38 7.87 2.60 -1.48
C VAL A 38 7.25 3.60 -2.46
N ARG A 39 5.99 3.41 -2.87
CA ARG A 39 5.33 4.22 -3.92
C ARG A 39 3.98 4.78 -3.55
N GLY A 40 3.59 4.69 -2.29
CA GLY A 40 2.31 5.18 -1.79
C GLY A 40 2.15 6.69 -1.98
N GLU A 41 3.23 7.48 -1.98
CA GLU A 41 3.13 8.93 -2.24
C GLU A 41 2.64 9.27 -3.66
N CYS A 42 2.55 8.30 -4.57
CA CYS A 42 1.99 8.51 -5.90
C CYS A 42 0.45 8.56 -5.92
N PHE A 43 -0.21 8.25 -4.81
CA PHE A 43 -1.68 8.22 -4.71
C PHE A 43 -2.18 9.51 -4.04
N GLU A 44 -3.04 10.24 -4.74
CA GLU A 44 -3.52 11.56 -4.34
C GLU A 44 -4.99 11.54 -3.90
N GLN A 45 -5.75 10.52 -4.31
CA GLN A 45 -7.16 10.42 -3.96
C GLN A 45 -7.31 9.76 -2.59
N ARG A 46 -8.10 10.39 -1.71
CA ARG A 46 -8.36 9.92 -0.35
C ARG A 46 -8.87 8.48 -0.30
N GLU A 47 -9.70 8.09 -1.25
CA GLU A 47 -10.24 6.73 -1.37
C GLU A 47 -9.15 5.69 -1.68
N GLU A 48 -8.26 6.00 -2.63
CA GLU A 48 -7.13 5.13 -2.95
C GLU A 48 -6.19 4.98 -1.74
N GLN A 49 -5.87 6.09 -1.09
CA GLN A 49 -5.00 6.12 0.09
C GLN A 49 -5.59 5.29 1.25
N ASN A 50 -6.88 5.42 1.52
CA ASN A 50 -7.59 4.57 2.49
C ASN A 50 -7.50 3.08 2.12
N ALA A 51 -7.67 2.73 0.83
CA ALA A 51 -7.54 1.35 0.38
C ALA A 51 -6.11 0.81 0.58
N LEU A 52 -5.08 1.63 0.37
CA LEU A 52 -3.70 1.26 0.65
C LEU A 52 -3.46 1.04 2.15
N LEU A 53 -4.04 1.87 3.02
CA LEU A 53 -3.99 1.65 4.47
C LEU A 53 -4.68 0.33 4.88
N GLY A 54 -5.73 -0.07 4.18
CA GLY A 54 -6.38 -1.37 4.39
C GLY A 54 -5.45 -2.56 4.16
N ILE A 55 -4.47 -2.46 3.25
CA ILE A 55 -3.44 -3.49 3.07
C ILE A 55 -2.52 -3.58 4.30
N LEU A 56 -2.18 -2.44 4.91
CA LEU A 56 -1.39 -2.40 6.14
C LEU A 56 -2.19 -2.99 7.31
N ASP A 57 -3.46 -2.63 7.44
CA ASP A 57 -4.37 -3.18 8.47
C ASP A 57 -4.50 -4.70 8.34
N GLU A 58 -4.64 -5.22 7.12
CA GLU A 58 -4.72 -6.67 6.88
C GLU A 58 -3.42 -7.38 7.28
N LEU A 59 -2.26 -6.81 6.93
CA LEU A 59 -0.96 -7.40 7.25
C LEU A 59 -0.66 -7.36 8.77
N GLU A 60 -1.03 -6.28 9.44
CA GLU A 60 -0.93 -6.15 10.90
C GLU A 60 -1.87 -7.13 11.61
N GLY A 61 -3.14 -7.18 11.20
CA GLY A 61 -4.15 -8.04 11.83
C GLY A 61 -3.90 -9.54 11.60
N ALA A 62 -3.50 -9.94 10.40
CA ALA A 62 -3.30 -11.35 10.07
C ALA A 62 -1.94 -11.91 10.53
N HIS A 63 -0.90 -11.06 10.59
CA HIS A 63 0.48 -11.51 10.77
C HIS A 63 1.26 -10.75 11.84
N GLY A 64 0.67 -9.78 12.54
CA GLY A 64 1.35 -8.99 13.57
C GLY A 64 2.49 -8.13 13.03
N TRP A 65 2.46 -7.81 11.73
CA TRP A 65 3.54 -7.06 11.09
C TRP A 65 3.56 -5.61 11.58
N PRO A 66 4.73 -5.03 11.89
CA PRO A 66 4.82 -3.67 12.40
C PRO A 66 4.57 -2.65 11.28
N VAL A 67 3.36 -2.08 11.23
CA VAL A 67 2.98 -1.11 10.17
C VAL A 67 2.81 0.33 10.66
N ALA A 68 2.91 0.60 11.96
CA ALA A 68 2.70 1.94 12.52
C ALA A 68 3.60 3.01 11.89
N GLY A 69 4.93 2.81 11.88
CA GLY A 69 5.87 3.75 11.26
C GLY A 69 5.62 3.95 9.76
N PRO A 70 5.47 2.89 8.95
CA PRO A 70 5.08 3.02 7.54
C PRO A 70 3.75 3.75 7.33
N ARG A 71 2.74 3.49 8.16
CA ARG A 71 1.42 4.15 8.12
C ARG A 71 1.56 5.66 8.32
N ASP A 72 2.32 6.08 9.32
CA ASP A 72 2.53 7.50 9.61
C ASP A 72 3.28 8.21 8.49
N LYS A 73 4.31 7.57 7.91
CA LYS A 73 5.04 8.11 6.76
C LYS A 73 4.16 8.30 5.53
N LEU A 74 3.23 7.37 5.27
CA LEU A 74 2.29 7.49 4.16
C LEU A 74 1.31 8.64 4.39
N LYS A 75 0.72 8.72 5.60
CA LYS A 75 -0.16 9.83 5.96
C LYS A 75 0.53 11.18 5.85
N GLN A 76 1.79 11.26 6.28
CA GLN A 76 2.61 12.46 6.14
C GLN A 76 2.86 12.82 4.66
N SER A 77 3.16 11.84 3.79
CA SER A 77 3.38 12.12 2.37
C SER A 77 2.11 12.49 1.59
N TRP A 78 0.94 12.22 2.16
CA TRP A 78 -0.36 12.61 1.63
C TRP A 78 -0.93 13.89 2.25
N ASP A 79 -0.18 14.57 3.11
CA ASP A 79 -0.62 15.76 3.86
C ASP A 79 -1.90 15.51 4.68
N TRP A 80 -2.03 14.33 5.27
CA TRP A 80 -3.09 14.05 6.25
C TRP A 80 -2.70 14.69 7.58
N LEU A 81 -3.19 15.91 7.81
CA LEU A 81 -3.12 16.62 9.10
C LEU A 81 -3.80 15.81 10.21
#